data_AF-A0A915IJX7-F1
#
_entry.id   AF-A0A915IJX7-F1
#
_cell.length_a   1.000
_cell.length_b   1.000
_cell.length_c   1.000
_cell.angle_alpha   90.00
_cell.angle_beta   90.00
_cell.angle_gamma   90.00
#
_symmetry.space_group_name_H-M   'P 1'
#
loop_
_entity.id
_entity.type
_entity.pdbx_description
1 polymer ?
#
loop_
_entity_poly.entity_id
_entity_poly.type
_entity_poly.pdbx_seq_one_letter_code
_entity_poly.pdbx_strand_id
1 'polypeptide(L)' 'MQPDDLAVLAPKFDANACWHPACFSCSYCGELLVDLTYCIRDGKLFCERHYAELNKPRCAACDEEP' A
#
# COMPACT_ATOMS: atom_id res chain seq x y z
N MET A 1 -16.32 24.74 0.91
CA MET A 1 -15.29 23.86 1.51
C MET A 1 -16.09 22.95 2.44
N GLN A 2 -16.35 21.71 2.06
CA GLN A 2 -17.13 20.80 2.92
C GLN A 2 -16.26 20.40 4.12
N PRO A 3 -16.79 20.36 5.35
CA PRO A 3 -15.99 20.28 6.58
C PRO A 3 -15.60 18.86 7.04
N ASP A 4 -15.64 17.84 6.18
CA ASP A 4 -15.40 16.44 6.55
C ASP A 4 -14.27 15.81 5.70
N ASP A 5 -13.14 16.51 5.62
CA ASP A 5 -11.96 16.02 4.88
C ASP A 5 -11.14 15.09 5.79
N LEU A 6 -11.66 13.87 6.01
CA LEU A 6 -10.82 12.81 6.55
C LEU A 6 -9.71 12.58 5.53
N ALA A 7 -8.48 12.94 5.86
CA ALA A 7 -7.31 12.73 5.02
C ALA A 7 -6.43 11.65 5.63
N VAL A 8 -6.06 10.67 4.81
CA VAL A 8 -5.07 9.67 5.18
C VAL A 8 -3.70 10.25 4.94
N LEU A 9 -2.90 10.33 6.00
CA LEU A 9 -1.50 10.72 5.93
C LEU A 9 -0.67 9.53 5.51
N ALA A 10 0.13 9.70 4.47
CA ALA A 10 1.00 8.66 3.97
C ALA A 10 2.47 9.06 4.12
N PRO A 11 3.03 9.10 5.35
CA PRO A 11 4.40 9.57 5.59
C PRO A 11 5.46 8.71 4.90
N LYS A 12 5.13 7.45 4.59
CA LYS A 12 5.98 6.56 3.78
C LYS A 12 6.10 6.99 2.31
N PHE A 13 5.15 7.75 1.79
CA PHE A 13 5.13 8.26 0.41
C PHE A 13 5.90 9.57 0.37
N ASP A 14 5.39 10.57 1.07
CA ASP A 14 6.05 11.83 1.32
C ASP A 14 5.60 12.34 2.69
N ALA A 15 6.46 13.09 3.37
CA ALA A 15 6.15 13.66 4.68
C ALA A 15 4.91 14.59 4.68
N ASN A 16 4.49 15.08 3.52
CA ASN A 16 3.33 15.93 3.33
C ASN A 16 2.30 15.34 2.34
N ALA A 17 2.33 14.03 2.09
CA ALA A 17 1.31 13.37 1.26
C ALA A 17 0.04 13.14 2.07
N CYS A 18 -1.04 13.81 1.66
CA CYS A 18 -2.39 13.60 2.16
C CYS A 18 -3.29 13.08 1.03
N TRP A 19 -4.02 12.01 1.29
CA TRP A 19 -4.90 11.37 0.31
C TRP A 19 -6.31 11.27 0.88
N HIS A 20 -7.32 11.42 0.03
CA HIS A 20 -8.68 11.08 0.46
C HIS A 20 -8.77 9.57 0.73
N PRO A 21 -9.54 9.12 1.73
CA PRO A 21 -9.69 7.72 2.07
C PRO A 21 -10.22 6.90 0.88
N ALA A 22 -11.13 7.47 0.10
CA ALA A 22 -11.64 6.84 -1.12
C ALA A 22 -10.60 6.76 -2.26
N CYS A 23 -9.58 7.63 -2.26
CA CYS A 23 -8.52 7.64 -3.26
C CYS A 23 -7.31 6.78 -2.85
N PHE A 24 -7.18 6.46 -1.56
CA PHE A 24 -6.07 5.69 -1.02
C PHE A 24 -6.31 4.19 -1.20
N SER A 25 -6.07 3.71 -2.43
CA SER A 25 -6.34 2.34 -2.83
C SER A 25 -5.16 1.67 -3.53
N CYS A 26 -5.12 0.34 -3.49
CA CYS A 26 -4.11 -0.44 -4.19
C CYS A 26 -4.20 -0.24 -5.71
N SER A 27 -3.08 0.05 -6.36
CA SER A 27 -3.00 0.21 -7.82
C SER A 27 -3.20 -1.09 -8.60
N TYR A 28 -3.23 -2.25 -7.94
CA TYR A 28 -3.43 -3.56 -8.57
C TYR A 28 -4.87 -4.06 -8.42
N CYS A 29 -5.43 -4.08 -7.20
CA CYS A 29 -6.78 -4.58 -6.94
C CYS A 29 -7.81 -3.50 -6.62
N GLY A 30 -7.41 -2.24 -6.43
CA GLY A 30 -8.32 -1.15 -6.05
C GLY A 30 -8.80 -1.19 -4.60
N GLU A 31 -8.24 -2.07 -3.75
CA GLU A 31 -8.64 -2.19 -2.35
C GLU A 31 -8.23 -0.96 -1.53
N LEU A 32 -9.14 -0.45 -0.69
CA LEU A 32 -8.90 0.70 0.15
C LEU A 32 -7.87 0.38 1.24
N LEU A 33 -6.77 1.12 1.25
CA LEU A 33 -5.65 0.89 2.16
C LEU A 33 -5.70 1.80 3.40
N VAL A 34 -6.82 2.46 3.64
CA VAL A 34 -7.00 3.45 4.72
C VAL A 34 -6.90 2.82 6.10
N ASP A 35 -7.38 1.57 6.21
CA ASP A 35 -7.40 0.76 7.43
C ASP A 35 -6.40 -0.41 7.36
N LEU A 36 -5.74 -0.58 6.21
CA LEU A 36 -4.85 -1.70 5.93
C LEU A 36 -3.39 -1.24 5.84
N THR A 37 -2.47 -2.18 6.01
CA THR A 37 -1.06 -1.90 5.75
C THR A 37 -0.84 -1.66 4.26
N TYR A 38 -0.35 -0.46 3.94
CA TYR A 38 0.03 -0.09 2.59
C TYR A 38 1.55 -0.12 2.39
N CYS A 39 1.95 -0.40 1.17
CA CYS A 39 3.33 -0.40 0.72
C CYS A 39 3.48 0.45 -0.54
N ILE A 40 4.64 1.06 -0.72
CA ILE A 40 4.93 1.91 -1.87
C ILE A 40 6.02 1.27 -2.70
N ARG A 41 5.78 1.18 -3.99
CA ARG A 41 6.73 0.63 -4.97
C ARG A 41 6.67 1.43 -6.25
N ASP A 42 7.82 1.89 -6.72
CA ASP A 42 7.92 2.66 -7.97
C ASP A 42 6.93 3.85 -8.02
N GLY A 43 6.70 4.50 -6.86
CA GLY A 43 5.75 5.61 -6.72
C GLY A 43 4.28 5.22 -6.76
N LYS A 44 3.94 3.94 -6.60
CA LYS A 44 2.56 3.42 -6.59
C LYS A 44 2.24 2.71 -5.28
N LEU A 45 0.96 2.75 -4.89
CA LEU A 45 0.46 2.09 -3.68
C LEU A 45 0.05 0.64 -3.97
N PHE A 46 0.47 -0.26 -3.10
CA PHE A 46 0.11 -1.67 -3.14
C PHE A 46 -0.33 -2.13 -1.76
N CYS A 47 -1.29 -3.05 -1.70
CA CYS A 47 -1.61 -3.76 -0.46
C CYS A 47 -0.45 -4.69 -0.10
N GLU A 48 -0.34 -5.10 1.17
CA GLU A 48 0.73 -6.00 1.62
C GLU A 48 0.81 -7.26 0.75
N ARG A 49 -0.34 -7.79 0.31
CA ARG A 49 -0.42 -9.04 -0.45
C ARG A 49 0.21 -8.92 -1.83
N HIS A 50 -0.26 -7.98 -2.65
CA HIS A 50 0.32 -7.76 -3.98
C HIS A 50 1.73 -7.17 -3.90
N TYR A 51 2.02 -6.34 -2.88
CA TYR A 51 3.38 -5.88 -2.66
C TYR A 51 4.31 -7.05 -2.34
N ALA A 52 3.92 -8.00 -1.49
CA ALA A 52 4.68 -9.21 -1.21
C ALA A 52 4.79 -10.11 -2.45
N GLU A 53 3.76 -10.23 -3.28
CA GLU A 53 3.86 -10.97 -4.55
C GLU A 53 4.88 -10.34 -5.50
N LEU A 54 4.89 -9.01 -5.62
CA LEU A 54 5.86 -8.27 -6.42
C LEU A 54 7.26 -8.28 -5.79
N ASN A 55 7.33 -8.23 -4.46
CA ASN A 55 8.54 -8.02 -3.65
C ASN A 55 9.02 -9.28 -2.96
N LYS A 56 8.52 -10.45 -3.35
CA LYS A 56 9.21 -11.70 -3.18
C LYS A 56 10.30 -11.74 -4.26
N PRO A 57 11.57 -11.33 -3.98
CA PRO A 57 12.62 -12.14 -4.57
C PRO A 57 12.34 -13.54 -4.04
N ARG A 58 12.23 -14.52 -4.94
CA ARG A 58 12.24 -15.95 -4.59
C ARG A 58 13.25 -16.13 -3.45
N CYS A 59 12.76 -16.28 -2.23
CA CYS A 59 13.65 -16.52 -1.10
C CYS A 59 14.15 -17.94 -1.36
N ALA A 60 15.42 -18.08 -1.73
CA ALA A 60 16.09 -19.38 -1.91
C ALA A 60 16.28 -20.14 -0.58
N ALA A 61 15.47 -19.83 0.43
CA ALA A 61 15.59 -20.28 1.82
C ALA A 61 14.29 -20.90 2.36
N CYS A 62 13.27 -21.13 1.52
CA CYS A 62 12.08 -21.91 1.88
C CYS A 62 11.79 -23.02 0.86
N ASP A 63 12.84 -23.65 0.32
CA ASP A 63 12.80 -25.03 -0.21
C ASP A 63 13.28 -25.96 0.93
N GLU A 64 12.53 -26.03 2.02
CA GLU A 64 12.65 -27.18 2.94
C GLU A 64 11.42 -28.06 2.70
N GLU A 65 11.62 -29.07 1.85
CA GLU A 65 10.77 -30.24 1.75
C GLU A 65 10.86 -31.06 3.04
N PRO A 66 9.73 -31.52 3.57
CA PRO A 66 9.66 -32.87 4.12
C PRO A 66 8.66 -33.77 3.37
#